data_AF-A0A3D6B8C4-F1
#
_entry.id   AF-A0A3D6B8C4-F1
#
_cell.length_a   1.000
_cell.length_b   1.000
_cell.length_c   1.000
_cell.angle_alpha   90.00
_cell.angle_beta   90.00
_cell.angle_gamma   90.00
#
_symmetry.space_group_name_H-M   'P 1'
#
loop_
_entity.id
_entity.type
_entity.pdbx_description
1 polymer ?
#
loop_
_entity_poly.entity_id
_entity_poly.type
_entity_poly.pdbx_seq_one_letter_code
_entity_poly.pdbx_strand_id
1 'polypeptide(L)' 'MNTIDNCSVVELPKIHDPRGNLSFIEEVKHFPFEIIRAYWIYDVPGGEVRGGHAFKKQ' A
#
# COMPACT_ATOMS: atom_id res chain seq x y z
N MET A 1 6.50 20.98 -2.25
CA MET A 1 6.25 20.63 -0.83
C MET A 1 5.39 19.39 -0.85
N ASN A 2 5.73 18.38 -0.04
CA ASN A 2 4.86 17.22 0.12
C ASN A 2 3.78 17.60 1.12
N THR A 3 2.52 17.60 0.69
CA THR A 3 1.35 17.86 1.54
C THR A 3 0.46 16.63 1.58
N ILE A 4 -0.54 16.64 2.44
CA ILE A 4 -1.54 15.56 2.49
C ILE A 4 -2.30 15.42 1.17
N ASP A 5 -2.35 16.48 0.36
CA ASP A 5 -3.01 16.48 -0.96
C ASP A 5 -2.27 15.60 -1.99
N ASN A 6 -1.03 15.19 -1.71
CA ASN A 6 -0.31 14.23 -2.54
C ASN A 6 -0.67 12.76 -2.23
N CYS A 7 -1.47 12.52 -1.20
CA CYS A 7 -1.94 11.18 -0.82
C CYS A 7 -3.33 10.92 -1.40
N SER A 8 -3.59 9.68 -1.79
CA SER A 8 -4.92 9.23 -2.23
C SER A 8 -5.25 7.85 -1.67
N VAL A 9 -6.55 7.59 -1.54
CA VAL A 9 -7.06 6.24 -1.29
C VAL A 9 -7.13 5.50 -2.63
N VAL A 10 -6.61 4.28 -2.67
CA VAL A 10 -6.65 3.42 -3.86
C VAL A 10 -7.60 2.26 -3.60
N GLU A 11 -8.70 2.22 -4.35
CA GLU A 11 -9.64 1.10 -4.34
C GLU A 11 -9.09 -0.01 -5.24
N LEU A 12 -8.88 -1.20 -4.67
CA LEU A 12 -8.37 -2.35 -5.41
C LEU A 12 -9.52 -3.22 -5.96
N PRO A 13 -9.35 -3.83 -7.15
CA PRO A 13 -10.29 -4.81 -7.65
C PRO A 13 -10.48 -5.96 -6.64
N LYS A 14 -11.72 -6.42 -6.47
CA LYS A 14 -12.03 -7.59 -5.65
C LYS A 14 -12.86 -8.58 -6.44
N ILE A 15 -12.25 -9.71 -6.77
CA ILE A 15 -12.87 -10.83 -7.45
C ILE A 15 -13.32 -11.82 -6.38
N HIS A 16 -14.61 -12.12 -6.34
CA HIS A 16 -15.20 -13.04 -5.39
C HIS A 16 -15.62 -14.34 -6.08
N ASP A 17 -15.25 -15.47 -5.49
CA ASP A 17 -15.75 -16.79 -5.88
C ASP A 17 -15.80 -17.75 -4.66
N PRO A 18 -16.34 -18.97 -4.77
CA PRO A 18 -16.46 -19.90 -3.64
C PRO A 18 -15.14 -20.28 -2.94
N ARG A 19 -13.98 -20.05 -3.56
CA ARG A 19 -12.65 -20.29 -2.99
C ARG A 19 -12.16 -19.13 -2.12
N GLY A 20 -12.79 -17.95 -2.25
CA GLY A 20 -12.46 -16.76 -1.46
C GLY A 20 -12.50 -15.46 -2.24
N ASN A 21 -11.62 -14.52 -1.85
CA ASN A 21 -11.51 -13.21 -2.48
C ASN A 21 -10.09 -13.02 -3.02
N LEU A 22 -10.00 -12.52 -4.24
CA LEU A 22 -8.74 -12.14 -4.87
C LEU A 22 -8.74 -10.63 -5.15
N SER A 23 -7.70 -9.96 -4.67
CA SER A 23 -7.35 -8.61 -5.11
C SER A 23 -5.95 -8.64 -5.71
N PHE A 24 -5.75 -7.80 -6.72
CA PHE A 24 -4.48 -7.72 -7.43
C PHE A 24 -4.09 -6.25 -7.65
N ILE A 25 -2.81 -6.06 -7.93
CA ILE A 25 -2.17 -4.76 -8.11
C ILE A 25 -1.34 -4.86 -9.39
N GLU A 26 -1.33 -3.77 -10.15
CA GLU A 26 -0.55 -3.62 -11.38
C GLU A 26 0.16 -2.27 -11.29
N GLU A 27 1.46 -2.27 -11.55
CA GLU A 27 2.26 -1.04 -11.64
C GLU A 27 1.79 -0.14 -12.78
N VAL A 28 2.03 1.16 -12.66
CA VAL A 28 1.67 2.19 -13.66
C VAL A 28 0.17 2.21 -14.04
N LYS A 29 -0.68 1.50 -13.29
CA LYS A 29 -2.13 1.44 -13.48
C LYS A 29 -2.88 1.70 -12.18
N HIS A 30 -2.69 0.84 -11.17
CA HIS A 30 -3.26 1.06 -9.84
C HIS A 30 -2.42 2.07 -9.03
N PHE A 31 -1.12 2.16 -9.36
CA PHE A 31 -0.18 3.11 -8.76
C PHE A 31 0.57 3.88 -9.85
N PRO A 32 0.94 5.16 -9.61
CA PRO A 32 1.64 5.98 -10.59
C PRO A 32 3.16 5.73 -10.63
N PHE A 33 3.61 4.49 -10.37
CA PHE A 33 5.02 4.12 -10.30
C PHE A 33 5.24 2.62 -10.57
N GLU A 34 6.49 2.27 -10.88
CA GLU A 34 6.99 0.89 -11.00
C GLU A 34 7.21 0.27 -9.63
N ILE A 35 6.92 -1.03 -9.49
CA ILE A 35 7.08 -1.75 -8.23
C ILE A 35 8.47 -2.37 -8.17
N ILE A 36 9.40 -1.70 -7.48
CA ILE A 36 10.78 -2.19 -7.34
C ILE A 36 11.01 -3.04 -6.08
N ARG A 37 10.09 -2.98 -5.10
CA ARG A 37 10.22 -3.71 -3.83
C ARG A 37 8.85 -3.91 -3.18
N ALA A 38 8.61 -5.12 -2.71
CA ALA A 38 7.51 -5.44 -1.79
C ALA A 38 8.07 -5.88 -0.43
N TYR A 39 7.44 -5.44 0.65
CA TYR A 39 7.76 -5.87 2.02
C TYR A 39 6.51 -5.84 2.87
N TRP A 40 6.49 -6.69 3.90
CA TRP A 40 5.39 -6.79 4.86
C TRP A 40 5.96 -6.73 6.27
N ILE A 41 5.14 -6.20 7.17
CA ILE A 41 5.38 -6.23 8.60
C ILE A 41 4.26 -7.08 9.18
N TYR A 42 4.64 -8.06 9.99
CA TYR A 42 3.74 -9.05 10.56
C TYR A 42 3.96 -9.12 12.07
N ASP A 43 2.92 -9.53 12.79
CA ASP A 43 2.92 -9.73 14.26
C ASP A 43 3.36 -8.49 15.06
N VAL A 44 2.85 -7.31 14.68
CA VAL A 44 3.03 -6.08 15.49
C VAL A 44 2.01 -6.10 16.63
N PRO A 45 2.44 -6.08 17.90
CA PRO A 45 1.52 -6.04 19.02
C PRO A 45 0.61 -4.80 18.99
N GLY A 46 -0.63 -4.95 19.43
CA GLY A 46 -1.58 -3.84 19.51
C GLY A 46 -1.11 -2.77 20.51
N GLY A 47 -1.23 -1.49 20.14
CA GLY A 47 -0.81 -0.36 20.97
C GLY A 47 0.65 0.07 20.77
N GLU A 48 1.42 -0.66 19.97
CA GLU A 48 2.80 -0.30 19.64
C GLU A 48 2.88 0.84 18.62
N VAL A 49 3.90 1.68 18.78
CA VAL A 49 4.15 2.84 17.92
C VAL A 49 5.30 2.52 16.97
N ARG A 50 5.06 2.70 15.67
CA ARG A 50 6.15 2.70 14.68
C ARG A 50 6.79 4.08 14.64
N GLY A 51 8.13 4.13 14.59
CA GLY A 51 8.86 5.39 14.56
C GLY A 51 8.49 6.27 13.36
N GLY A 52 8.30 7.57 13.61
CA GLY A 52 8.07 8.56 12.56
C GLY A 52 9.34 8.83 11.75
N HIS A 53 9.24 8.72 10.43
CA HIS A 53 10.32 8.99 9.48
C HIS A 53 9.76 9.61 8.20
N ALA A 54 10.60 10.28 7.43
CA ALA A 54 10.24 10.85 6.14
C ALA A 54 11.22 10.39 5.07
N PHE A 55 10.71 10.10 3.87
CA PHE A 55 11.55 9.81 2.71
C PHE A 55 11.86 11.08 1.93
N LYS A 56 13.11 11.20 1.46
CA LYS A 56 13.52 12.29 0.56
C LYS A 56 13.06 12.03 -0.88
N LYS A 57 13.08 10.77 -1.30
CA LYS A 57 12.61 10.25 -2.59
C LYS A 57 12.05 8.84 -2.34
N GLN A 58 10.90 8.54 -2.93
CA GLN A 58 10.24 7.24 -2.86
C GLN A 58 9.83 6.81 -4.27
#